data_AF-A0A962QEF2-F1
#
_entry.id   AF-A0A962QEF2-F1
#
_cell.length_a   1.000
_cell.length_b   1.000
_cell.length_c   1.000
_cell.angle_alpha   90.00
_cell.angle_beta   90.00
_cell.angle_gamma   90.00
#
_symmetry.space_group_name_H-M   'P 1'
#
loop_
_entity.id
_entity.type
_entity.pdbx_description
1 polymer ?
#
loop_
_entity_poly.entity_id
_entity_poly.type
_entity_poly.pdbx_seq_one_letter_code
_entity_poly.pdbx_strand_id
1 'polypeptide(L)'
;MAQSSPALPGTLTTADGIPLKLSLQRAQRRNRRHAFFLVAPLLAFIAVTFLLPIGDMLLRSVQNPELVSYMPRTLAVLKDWDGQEVPGEEAFAALAQDLKIAFQDKNFGKL
;
A
#
# COMPACT_ATOMS: atom_id res chain seq x y z
N MET A 1 -50.92 42.76 -1.53
CA MET A 1 -50.66 42.78 -0.06
C MET A 1 -50.72 41.34 0.44
N ALA A 2 -49.59 40.63 0.47
CA ALA A 2 -49.51 39.25 0.95
C ALA A 2 -48.64 39.24 2.22
N GLN A 3 -49.34 39.28 3.36
CA GLN A 3 -49.03 38.72 4.67
C GLN A 3 -47.56 38.37 4.97
N SER A 4 -46.86 39.29 5.63
CA SER A 4 -45.60 39.07 6.34
C SER A 4 -45.86 38.25 7.62
N SER A 5 -45.51 36.97 7.58
CA SER A 5 -45.51 36.09 8.76
C SER A 5 -44.47 36.57 9.79
N PRO A 6 -44.74 36.47 11.10
CA PRO A 6 -43.85 36.99 12.14
C PRO A 6 -42.56 36.16 12.18
N ALA A 7 -41.44 36.80 11.84
CA ALA A 7 -40.12 36.22 12.03
C ALA A 7 -39.89 35.99 13.53
N LEU A 8 -39.70 34.73 13.92
CA LEU A 8 -39.31 34.39 15.29
C LEU A 8 -37.97 35.07 15.63
N PRO A 9 -37.87 35.78 16.77
CA PRO A 9 -36.67 36.52 17.16
C PRO A 9 -35.50 35.54 17.33
N GLY A 10 -34.58 35.53 16.36
CA GLY A 10 -33.35 34.72 16.40
C GLY A 10 -33.01 33.92 15.14
N THR A 11 -33.90 33.85 14.14
CA THR A 11 -33.58 33.12 12.89
C THR A 11 -33.03 34.09 11.83
N LEU A 12 -31.71 34.14 11.68
CA LEU A 12 -31.06 34.86 10.59
C LEU A 12 -31.36 34.14 9.27
N THR A 13 -32.02 34.82 8.34
CA THR A 13 -32.41 34.32 7.01
C THR A 13 -31.61 35.02 5.91
N THR A 14 -31.29 34.28 4.85
CA THR A 14 -30.70 34.84 3.61
C THR A 14 -31.79 35.61 2.84
N ALA A 15 -31.42 36.44 1.84
CA ALA A 15 -32.35 37.28 1.05
C ALA A 15 -33.54 36.49 0.43
N ASP A 16 -33.35 35.19 0.20
CA ASP A 16 -34.36 34.28 -0.36
C ASP A 16 -35.23 33.57 0.69
N GLY A 17 -35.17 33.97 1.97
CA GLY A 17 -35.96 33.39 3.07
C GLY A 17 -35.43 32.06 3.63
N ILE A 18 -34.32 31.55 3.10
CA ILE A 18 -33.69 30.31 3.56
C ILE A 18 -32.92 30.58 4.87
N PRO A 19 -33.01 29.70 5.89
CA PRO A 19 -32.23 29.85 7.13
C PRO A 19 -30.72 29.87 6.84
N LEU A 20 -30.02 30.89 7.36
CA LEU A 20 -28.60 31.15 7.10
C LEU A 20 -27.69 29.96 7.47
N LYS A 21 -28.05 29.22 8.52
CA LYS A 21 -27.34 28.01 8.93
C LYS A 21 -27.26 26.97 7.82
N LEU A 22 -28.32 26.81 7.04
CA LEU A 22 -28.40 25.84 5.95
C LEU A 22 -27.57 26.31 4.72
N SER A 23 -27.64 27.59 4.38
CA SER A 23 -26.85 28.16 3.28
C SER A 23 -25.35 28.17 3.60
N LEU A 24 -24.98 28.50 4.84
CA LEU A 24 -23.60 28.41 5.32
C LEU A 24 -23.06 26.98 5.29
N GLN A 25 -23.82 25.99 5.77
CA GLN A 25 -23.36 24.59 5.73
C GLN A 25 -23.12 24.09 4.29
N ARG A 26 -23.96 24.47 3.32
CA ARG A 26 -23.75 24.13 1.91
C ARG A 26 -22.50 24.80 1.34
N ALA A 27 -22.32 26.09 1.61
CA ALA A 27 -21.14 26.84 1.18
C ALA A 27 -19.86 26.26 1.79
N GLN A 28 -19.88 25.94 3.09
CA GLN A 28 -18.76 25.35 3.81
C GLN A 28 -18.39 23.96 3.27
N ARG A 29 -19.37 23.09 2.95
CA ARG A 29 -19.10 21.78 2.33
C ARG A 29 -18.44 21.92 0.96
N ARG A 30 -18.90 22.86 0.14
CA ARG A 30 -18.31 23.14 -1.18
C ARG A 30 -16.86 23.61 -1.02
N ASN A 31 -16.62 24.57 -0.14
CA ASN A 31 -15.27 25.08 0.10
C ASN A 31 -14.32 24.00 0.66
N ARG A 32 -14.81 23.14 1.55
CA ARG A 32 -14.03 22.01 2.10
C ARG A 32 -13.66 20.97 1.05
N ARG A 33 -14.57 20.68 0.10
CA ARG A 33 -14.24 19.82 -1.05
C ARG A 33 -13.20 20.46 -1.95
N HIS A 34 -13.33 21.75 -2.26
CA HIS A 34 -12.33 22.47 -3.05
C HIS A 34 -10.95 22.46 -2.38
N ALA A 35 -10.87 22.74 -1.08
CA ALA A 35 -9.63 22.66 -0.31
C ALA A 35 -9.03 21.25 -0.32
N PHE A 36 -9.87 20.21 -0.20
CA PHE A 36 -9.41 18.82 -0.30
C PHE A 36 -8.83 18.51 -1.69
N PHE A 37 -9.52 18.89 -2.76
CA PHE A 37 -9.03 18.70 -4.14
C PHE A 37 -7.76 19.50 -4.44
N LEU A 38 -7.47 20.56 -3.69
CA LEU A 38 -6.23 21.32 -3.83
C LEU A 38 -5.01 20.54 -3.31
N VAL A 39 -5.19 19.72 -2.27
CA VAL A 39 -4.12 18.93 -1.63
C VAL A 39 -4.10 17.48 -2.13
N ALA A 40 -5.23 16.97 -2.64
CA ALA A 40 -5.38 15.60 -3.14
C ALA A 40 -4.32 15.18 -4.19
N PRO A 41 -3.89 16.02 -5.16
CA PRO A 41 -2.88 15.64 -6.15
C PRO A 41 -1.53 15.35 -5.50
N LEU A 42 -1.12 16.19 -4.56
CA LEU A 42 0.13 16.01 -3.82
C LEU A 42 0.08 14.76 -2.94
N LEU A 43 -1.05 14.54 -2.26
CA LEU A 43 -1.26 13.37 -1.42
C LEU A 43 -1.25 12.08 -2.27
N ALA A 44 -1.91 12.09 -3.42
CA ALA A 44 -1.91 10.95 -4.35
C ALA A 44 -0.50 10.66 -4.87
N PHE A 45 0.28 11.68 -5.21
CA PHE A 45 1.67 11.51 -5.61
C PHE A 45 2.49 10.79 -4.52
N ILE A 46 2.43 11.27 -3.27
CA ILE A 46 3.13 10.65 -2.13
C ILE A 46 2.62 9.22 -1.91
N ALA A 47 1.31 9.00 -1.96
CA ALA A 47 0.75 7.67 -1.76
C ALA A 47 1.29 6.69 -2.80
N VAL A 48 1.34 7.07 -4.08
CA VAL A 48 1.86 6.22 -5.16
C VAL A 48 3.36 5.97 -4.99
N THR A 49 4.16 7.01 -4.73
CA THR A 49 5.63 6.87 -4.63
C THR A 49 6.08 6.10 -3.41
N PHE A 50 5.28 6.05 -2.34
CA PHE A 50 5.60 5.27 -1.14
C PHE A 50 4.93 3.90 -1.13
N LEU A 51 3.62 3.80 -1.36
CA LEU A 51 2.91 2.52 -1.25
C LEU A 51 3.35 1.53 -2.32
N LEU A 52 3.64 1.96 -3.56
CA LEU A 52 4.08 1.03 -4.60
C LEU A 52 5.44 0.40 -4.26
N PRO A 53 6.52 1.16 -3.96
CA PRO A 53 7.80 0.54 -3.59
C PRO A 53 7.72 -0.25 -2.28
N ILE A 54 6.97 0.22 -1.27
CA ILE A 54 6.78 -0.54 -0.02
C ILE A 54 6.11 -1.88 -0.32
N GLY A 55 5.07 -1.90 -1.15
CA GLY A 55 4.43 -3.14 -1.58
C GLY A 55 5.39 -4.07 -2.31
N ASP A 56 6.17 -3.55 -3.26
CA ASP A 56 7.18 -4.32 -4.00
C ASP A 56 8.24 -4.92 -3.05
N MET A 57 8.74 -4.11 -2.10
CA MET A 57 9.70 -4.57 -1.10
C MET A 57 9.12 -5.63 -0.16
N LEU A 58 7.85 -5.50 0.25
CA LEU A 58 7.17 -6.50 1.08
C LEU A 58 6.98 -7.82 0.33
N LEU A 59 6.60 -7.78 -0.95
CA LEU A 59 6.48 -8.98 -1.77
C LEU A 59 7.84 -9.68 -1.95
N ARG A 60 8.90 -8.91 -2.22
CA ARG A 60 10.29 -9.42 -2.26
C ARG A 60 10.78 -10.00 -0.94
N SER A 61 10.26 -9.53 0.19
CA SER A 61 10.63 -10.08 1.52
C SER A 61 10.02 -11.45 1.79
N VAL A 62 8.91 -11.81 1.14
CA VAL A 62 8.24 -13.12 1.31
C VAL A 62 8.70 -14.10 0.23
N GLN A 63 8.80 -13.62 -1.00
CA GLN A 63 9.28 -14.39 -2.14
C GLN A 63 10.68 -13.88 -2.43
N ASN A 64 11.71 -14.64 -2.05
CA ASN A 64 13.07 -14.34 -2.47
C ASN A 64 13.34 -15.08 -3.79
N PRO A 65 13.01 -14.50 -4.97
CA PRO A 65 13.14 -15.18 -6.26
C PRO A 65 14.59 -15.58 -6.55
N GLU A 66 15.56 -14.89 -5.95
CA GLU A 66 16.98 -15.16 -6.15
C GLU A 66 17.35 -16.54 -5.57
N LEU A 67 16.89 -16.87 -4.36
CA LEU A 67 17.12 -18.20 -3.76
C LEU A 67 16.55 -19.33 -4.61
N VAL A 68 15.36 -19.14 -5.18
CA VAL A 68 14.72 -20.12 -6.07
C VAL A 68 15.50 -20.30 -7.38
N SER A 69 16.06 -19.20 -7.90
CA SER A 69 16.83 -19.24 -9.14
C SER A 69 18.23 -19.84 -8.97
N TYR A 70 18.90 -19.60 -7.85
CA TYR A 70 20.30 -19.97 -7.65
C TYR A 70 20.49 -21.29 -6.88
N MET A 71 19.49 -21.75 -6.12
CA MET A 71 19.55 -23.03 -5.39
C MET A 71 18.34 -23.95 -5.67
N PRO A 72 18.04 -24.25 -6.96
CA PRO A 72 16.86 -25.03 -7.32
C PRO A 72 16.93 -26.48 -6.83
N ARG A 73 18.12 -27.09 -6.73
CA ARG A 73 18.27 -28.48 -6.27
C ARG A 73 18.06 -28.56 -4.77
N THR A 74 18.67 -27.63 -4.04
CA THR A 74 18.56 -27.55 -2.57
C THR A 74 17.11 -27.40 -2.17
N LEU A 75 16.37 -26.47 -2.80
CA LEU A 75 14.94 -26.27 -2.52
C LEU A 75 14.08 -27.47 -2.91
N ALA A 76 14.45 -28.23 -3.94
CA ALA A 76 13.72 -29.43 -4.32
C ALA A 76 13.82 -30.51 -3.24
N VAL A 77 15.02 -30.73 -2.67
CA VAL A 77 15.24 -31.71 -1.59
C VAL A 77 14.65 -31.21 -0.27
N LEU A 78 14.75 -29.92 0.02
CA LEU A 78 14.27 -29.33 1.27
C LEU A 78 12.75 -29.13 1.30
N LYS A 79 12.05 -29.29 0.17
CA LYS A 79 10.59 -29.15 0.09
C LYS A 79 9.85 -30.13 0.99
N ASP A 80 10.38 -31.34 1.13
CA ASP A 80 9.78 -32.41 1.93
C ASP A 80 10.33 -32.43 3.37
N TRP A 81 11.26 -31.53 3.71
CA TRP A 81 11.80 -31.40 5.05
C TRP A 81 10.84 -30.62 5.94
N ASP A 82 10.61 -31.14 7.14
CA ASP A 82 9.66 -30.61 8.13
C ASP A 82 10.25 -29.48 9.00
N GLY A 83 11.51 -29.10 8.75
CA GLY A 83 12.22 -28.09 9.52
C GLY A 83 12.72 -28.57 10.88
N GLN A 84 12.59 -29.87 11.17
CA GLN A 84 13.08 -30.50 12.39
C GLN A 84 14.35 -31.29 12.10
N GLU A 85 15.24 -31.33 13.10
CA GLU A 85 16.53 -32.00 13.02
C GLU A 85 17.38 -31.52 11.82
N VAL A 86 18.51 -32.18 11.56
CA VAL A 86 19.36 -31.81 10.43
C VAL A 86 18.85 -32.57 9.20
N PRO A 87 18.61 -31.91 8.05
CA PRO A 87 18.16 -32.59 6.85
C PRO A 87 19.18 -33.65 6.39
N GLY A 88 18.69 -34.68 5.70
CA GLY A 88 19.54 -35.79 5.27
C GLY A 88 20.69 -35.36 4.34
N GLU A 89 21.66 -36.26 4.15
CA GLU A 89 22.87 -36.02 3.35
C GLU A 89 22.59 -35.48 1.93
N GLU A 90 21.44 -35.86 1.36
CA GLU A 90 20.99 -35.40 0.05
C GLU A 90 20.84 -33.86 -0.02
N ALA A 91 20.43 -33.21 1.07
CA ALA A 91 20.30 -31.76 1.15
C ALA A 91 21.68 -31.08 1.10
N PHE A 92 22.69 -31.65 1.75
CA PHE A 92 24.06 -31.15 1.72
C PHE A 92 24.71 -31.34 0.35
N ALA A 93 24.48 -32.50 -0.28
CA ALA A 93 24.95 -32.76 -1.63
C ALA A 93 24.33 -31.79 -2.65
N ALA A 94 23.03 -31.51 -2.52
CA ALA A 94 22.32 -30.54 -3.36
C ALA A 94 22.85 -29.12 -3.17
N LEU A 95 23.05 -28.69 -1.91
CA LEU A 95 23.64 -27.39 -1.57
C LEU A 95 25.05 -27.22 -2.16
N ALA A 96 25.91 -28.23 -2.00
CA ALA A 96 27.27 -28.19 -2.54
C ALA A 96 27.28 -28.05 -4.07
N GLN A 97 26.34 -28.70 -4.77
CA GLN A 97 26.20 -28.60 -6.22
C GLN A 97 25.72 -27.21 -6.66
N ASP A 98 24.69 -26.68 -6.00
CA ASP A 98 24.15 -25.36 -6.33
C ASP A 98 25.19 -24.26 -6.07
N LEU A 99 25.92 -24.33 -4.96
CA LEU A 99 27.03 -23.42 -4.67
C LEU A 99 28.14 -23.52 -5.72
N LYS A 100 28.55 -24.73 -6.10
CA LYS A 100 29.59 -24.94 -7.12
C LYS A 100 29.20 -24.27 -8.45
N ILE A 101 27.94 -24.38 -8.86
CA ILE A 101 27.43 -23.75 -10.07
C ILE A 101 27.39 -22.23 -9.91
N ALA A 102 26.89 -21.71 -8.78
CA ALA A 102 26.86 -20.28 -8.51
C ALA A 102 28.26 -19.63 -8.53
N PHE A 103 29.28 -20.36 -8.06
CA PHE A 103 30.69 -19.96 -8.17
C PHE A 103 31.20 -19.94 -9.61
N GLN A 104 30.86 -20.95 -10.41
CA GLN A 104 31.25 -21.02 -11.83
C GLN A 104 30.61 -19.89 -12.65
N ASP A 105 29.35 -19.58 -12.36
CA ASP A 105 28.58 -18.54 -13.06
C ASP A 105 28.90 -17.12 -12.58
N LYS A 106 29.80 -16.96 -11.60
CA LYS A 106 30.12 -15.68 -10.92
C LYS A 106 28.89 -14.98 -10.33
N ASN A 107 27.82 -15.72 -10.07
CA ASN A 107 26.58 -15.22 -9.48
C ASN A 107 26.57 -15.35 -7.95
N PHE A 108 27.66 -15.81 -7.33
CA PHE A 108 27.76 -15.94 -5.87
C PHE A 108 27.49 -14.64 -5.10
N GLY A 109 27.78 -13.46 -5.67
CA GLY A 109 27.46 -12.16 -5.06
C GLY A 109 25.98 -11.74 -5.14
N LYS A 110 25.13 -12.57 -5.75
CA LYS A 110 23.67 -12.40 -5.86
C LYS A 110 22.90 -13.45 -5.05
N LEU A 111 23.62 -14.23 -4.24
CA LEU A 111 23.05 -15.16 -3.25
C LEU A 111 22.76 -14.43 -1.94
#